data_AF-E4X767-F1
#
_entry.id   AF-E4X767-F1
#
_cell.length_a   1.000
_cell.length_b   1.000
_cell.length_c   1.000
_cell.angle_alpha   90.00
_cell.angle_beta   90.00
_cell.angle_gamma   90.00
#
_symmetry.space_group_name_H-M   'P 1'
#
loop_
_entity.id
_entity.type
_entity.pdbx_description
1 polymer ?
#
loop_
_entity_poly.entity_id
_entity_poly.type
_entity_poly.pdbx_seq_one_letter_code
_entity_poly.pdbx_strand_id
1 'polypeptide(L)'
;MVYAAAFCAITEHQKVRDECGANDSKQLEEVDRERMLKSIDKSGWIGYTGVVLPPAYISKSMLRRIKYNLNEMSHDTAISMIRRAIDYHGINVKSVFVDTVGKPEKYQDKLLRYFPQLSIKVESKADATYPIVGAASIIAKVTRDKLVHNWDHVEPSVNKSIEVGSGYPGDPKTKNWIRQHLDHIFGVGLNSFSY
;
A
#
# COMPACT_ATOMS: atom_id res chain seq x y z
N MET A 1 3.35 -2.04 5.92
CA MET A 1 2.36 -1.27 5.14
C MET A 1 2.79 -1.29 3.67
N VAL A 2 1.86 -1.43 2.72
CA VAL A 2 2.20 -1.53 1.29
C VAL A 2 1.44 -0.45 0.53
N TYR A 3 2.15 0.27 -0.34
CA TYR A 3 1.59 1.18 -1.32
C TYR A 3 1.84 0.62 -2.71
N ALA A 4 0.93 0.88 -3.64
CA ALA A 4 1.14 0.59 -5.04
C ALA A 4 0.59 1.72 -5.89
N ALA A 5 1.14 1.86 -7.09
CA ALA A 5 0.62 2.69 -8.15
C ALA A 5 0.58 1.86 -9.43
N ALA A 6 -0.51 1.99 -10.19
CA ALA A 6 -0.66 1.41 -11.52
C ALA A 6 -0.78 2.55 -12.54
N PHE A 7 -0.33 2.31 -13.76
CA PHE A 7 -0.36 3.27 -14.85
C PHE A 7 -0.68 2.57 -16.18
N CYS A 8 -1.44 3.26 -17.03
CA CYS A 8 -1.83 2.81 -18.36
C CYS A 8 -1.99 4.03 -19.28
N ALA A 9 -2.15 3.78 -20.58
CA ALA A 9 -2.55 4.84 -21.50
C ALA A 9 -3.94 5.39 -21.12
N ILE A 10 -4.14 6.70 -21.26
CA ILE A 10 -5.41 7.37 -20.91
C ILE A 10 -6.59 6.76 -21.69
N THR A 11 -6.36 6.41 -22.96
CA THR A 11 -7.33 5.76 -23.85
C THR A 11 -7.73 4.36 -23.39
N GLU A 12 -6.95 3.73 -22.53
CA GLU A 12 -7.16 2.35 -22.06
C GLU A 12 -7.64 2.28 -20.62
N HIS A 13 -7.81 3.44 -19.96
CA HIS A 13 -8.23 3.51 -18.57
C HIS A 13 -9.51 2.70 -18.28
N GLN A 14 -10.49 2.75 -19.18
CA GLN A 14 -11.73 1.98 -19.00
C GLN A 14 -11.52 0.47 -19.19
N LYS A 15 -10.63 0.07 -20.12
CA LYS A 15 -10.30 -1.34 -20.37
C LYS A 15 -9.72 -2.04 -19.14
N VAL A 16 -9.10 -1.29 -18.21
CA VAL A 16 -8.59 -1.85 -16.95
C VAL A 16 -9.71 -2.56 -16.18
N ARG A 17 -10.92 -2.00 -16.19
CA ARG A 17 -12.08 -2.61 -15.56
C ARG A 17 -12.54 -3.83 -16.34
N ASP A 18 -12.67 -3.69 -17.64
CA ASP A 18 -13.29 -4.68 -18.51
C ASP A 18 -12.42 -5.94 -18.68
N GLU A 19 -11.10 -5.78 -18.75
CA GLU A 19 -10.15 -6.88 -19.00
C GLU A 19 -9.52 -7.44 -17.71
N CYS A 20 -9.28 -6.61 -16.69
CA CYS A 20 -8.67 -7.06 -15.43
C CYS A 20 -9.70 -7.32 -14.32
N GLY A 21 -10.99 -7.07 -14.59
CA GLY A 21 -12.09 -7.32 -13.67
C GLY A 21 -12.12 -6.34 -12.49
N ALA A 22 -11.46 -5.19 -12.58
CA ALA A 22 -11.36 -4.18 -11.51
C ALA A 22 -12.71 -3.46 -11.25
N ASN A 23 -13.73 -4.24 -10.88
CA ASN A 23 -15.08 -3.79 -10.56
C ASN A 23 -15.49 -4.27 -9.15
N ASP A 24 -16.07 -3.34 -8.40
CA ASP A 24 -16.80 -3.49 -7.14
C ASP A 24 -16.25 -4.51 -6.12
N SER A 25 -15.13 -4.14 -5.48
CA SER A 25 -14.36 -4.97 -4.56
C SER A 25 -14.96 -5.18 -3.16
N LYS A 26 -16.28 -5.04 -3.00
CA LYS A 26 -16.92 -5.39 -1.73
C LYS A 26 -17.00 -6.91 -1.63
N GLN A 27 -15.93 -7.51 -1.11
CA GLN A 27 -15.71 -8.94 -0.86
C GLN A 27 -15.09 -9.74 -2.02
N LEU A 28 -13.97 -9.26 -2.58
CA LEU A 28 -13.11 -10.17 -3.37
C LEU A 28 -12.30 -11.05 -2.42
N GLU A 29 -12.41 -12.37 -2.60
CA GLU A 29 -11.60 -13.36 -1.91
C GLU A 29 -10.14 -13.28 -2.36
N GLU A 30 -9.22 -13.86 -1.58
CA GLU A 30 -7.78 -13.85 -1.88
C GLU A 30 -7.50 -14.40 -3.28
N VAL A 31 -8.16 -15.51 -3.64
CA VAL A 31 -8.05 -16.19 -4.94
C VAL A 31 -8.43 -15.26 -6.10
N ASP A 32 -9.46 -14.44 -5.92
CA ASP A 32 -9.89 -13.51 -6.96
C ASP A 32 -8.87 -12.39 -7.15
N ARG A 33 -8.33 -11.84 -6.06
CA ARG A 33 -7.28 -10.80 -6.14
C ARG A 33 -6.02 -11.31 -6.83
N GLU A 34 -5.62 -12.55 -6.56
CA GLU A 34 -4.49 -13.17 -7.27
C GLU A 34 -4.77 -13.37 -8.75
N ARG A 35 -5.99 -13.77 -9.13
CA ARG A 35 -6.39 -13.89 -10.53
C ARG A 35 -6.31 -12.53 -11.23
N MET A 36 -6.78 -11.47 -10.58
CA MET A 36 -6.73 -10.11 -11.12
C MET A 36 -5.31 -9.61 -11.29
N LEU A 37 -4.43 -9.87 -10.32
CA LEU A 37 -3.00 -9.54 -10.46
C LEU A 37 -2.39 -10.26 -11.66
N LYS A 38 -2.70 -11.56 -11.85
CA LYS A 38 -2.26 -12.31 -13.03
C LYS A 38 -2.80 -11.73 -14.34
N SER A 39 -4.03 -11.20 -14.35
CA SER A 39 -4.59 -10.50 -15.53
C SER A 39 -3.85 -9.19 -15.81
N ILE A 40 -3.54 -8.42 -14.77
CA ILE A 40 -2.73 -7.19 -14.88
C ILE A 40 -1.35 -7.52 -15.46
N ASP A 41 -0.67 -8.53 -14.92
CA ASP A 41 0.65 -8.97 -15.41
C ASP A 41 0.61 -9.44 -16.88
N LYS A 42 -0.46 -10.15 -17.27
CA LYS A 42 -0.64 -10.65 -18.64
C LYS A 42 -1.04 -9.59 -19.65
N SER A 43 -1.58 -8.46 -19.20
CA SER A 43 -2.05 -7.39 -20.09
C SER A 43 -0.92 -6.85 -20.98
N GLY A 44 0.29 -6.74 -20.45
CA GLY A 44 1.45 -6.16 -21.13
C GLY A 44 1.39 -4.64 -21.35
N TRP A 45 0.23 -4.01 -21.16
CA TRP A 45 0.01 -2.57 -21.33
C TRP A 45 -0.24 -1.82 -20.02
N ILE A 46 -0.57 -2.54 -18.93
CA ILE A 46 -0.62 -1.98 -17.58
C ILE A 46 0.75 -2.16 -16.92
N GLY A 47 1.36 -1.06 -16.52
CA GLY A 47 2.52 -1.10 -15.65
C GLY A 47 2.14 -0.76 -14.21
N TYR A 48 2.93 -1.24 -13.25
CA TYR A 48 2.74 -0.91 -11.86
C TYR A 48 4.05 -0.86 -11.08
N THR A 49 4.01 -0.21 -9.93
CA THR A 49 5.10 -0.17 -8.96
C THR A 49 4.55 -0.29 -7.54
N GLY A 50 5.32 -0.91 -6.66
CA GLY A 50 4.99 -1.09 -5.25
C GLY A 50 6.06 -0.50 -4.35
N VAL A 51 5.66 -0.10 -3.14
CA VAL A 51 6.57 0.26 -2.04
C VAL A 51 6.08 -0.45 -0.79
N VAL A 52 6.95 -1.29 -0.24
CA VAL A 52 6.74 -1.93 1.05
C VAL A 52 7.44 -1.09 2.11
N LEU A 53 6.68 -0.62 3.10
CA LEU A 53 7.21 0.00 4.32
C LEU A 53 7.19 -1.06 5.43
N PRO A 54 8.36 -1.63 5.81
CA PRO A 54 8.45 -2.59 6.90
C PRO A 54 8.00 -2.00 8.24
N PRO A 55 7.46 -2.79 9.18
CA PRO A 55 7.09 -2.31 10.51
C PRO A 55 8.25 -1.58 11.22
N ALA A 56 9.47 -2.12 11.13
CA ALA A 56 10.68 -1.50 11.68
C ALA A 56 10.92 -0.08 11.11
N TYR A 57 10.69 0.12 9.82
CA TYR A 57 10.81 1.44 9.18
C TYR A 57 9.74 2.42 9.68
N ILE A 58 8.50 1.96 9.82
CA ILE A 58 7.38 2.79 10.31
C ILE A 58 7.66 3.20 11.75
N SER A 59 8.02 2.26 12.63
CA SER A 59 8.41 2.54 14.02
C SER A 59 9.56 3.51 14.13
N LYS A 60 10.68 3.22 13.45
CA LYS A 60 11.85 4.10 13.44
C LYS A 60 11.50 5.50 12.96
N SER A 61 10.55 5.62 12.04
CA SER A 61 10.12 6.88 11.46
C SER A 61 9.20 7.69 12.39
N MET A 62 8.26 7.05 13.07
CA MET A 62 7.35 7.71 14.01
C MET A 62 8.04 8.10 15.32
N LEU A 63 9.08 7.38 15.73
CA LEU A 63 9.85 7.62 16.97
C LEU A 63 11.05 8.57 16.77
N ARG A 64 11.16 9.23 15.62
CA ARG A 64 12.23 10.22 15.38
C ARG A 64 12.05 11.44 16.29
N ARG A 65 13.17 12.11 16.61
CA ARG A 65 13.17 13.39 17.35
C ARG A 65 12.34 14.46 16.65
N ILE A 66 12.45 14.53 15.32
CA ILE A 66 11.58 15.37 14.49
C ILE A 66 10.38 14.53 14.10
N LYS A 67 9.19 15.03 14.44
CA LYS A 67 7.93 14.35 14.18
C LYS A 67 7.81 14.03 12.69
N TYR A 68 7.63 12.75 12.38
CA TYR A 68 7.34 12.27 11.04
C TYR A 68 6.24 11.21 11.14
N ASN A 69 5.02 11.62 10.81
CA ASN A 69 3.83 10.82 11.11
C ASN A 69 3.40 9.93 9.92
N LEU A 70 2.41 9.07 10.15
CA LEU A 70 1.94 8.12 9.13
C LEU A 70 1.38 8.79 7.88
N ASN A 71 0.71 9.95 8.02
CA ASN A 71 0.20 10.68 6.86
C ASN A 71 1.34 11.26 6.04
N GLU A 72 2.37 11.80 6.69
CA GLU A 72 3.56 12.30 5.99
C GLU A 72 4.30 11.16 5.26
N MET A 73 4.50 10.01 5.93
CA MET A 73 5.03 8.81 5.29
C MET A 73 4.21 8.35 4.09
N SER A 74 2.89 8.37 4.21
CA SER A 74 1.96 8.01 3.12
C SER A 74 2.13 8.93 1.92
N HIS A 75 2.10 10.25 2.18
CA HIS A 75 2.19 11.26 1.14
C HIS A 75 3.55 11.21 0.44
N ASP A 76 4.64 11.09 1.19
CA ASP A 76 5.99 11.08 0.65
C ASP A 76 6.26 9.80 -0.15
N THR A 77 5.68 8.67 0.27
CA THR A 77 5.70 7.41 -0.50
C THR A 77 4.95 7.57 -1.84
N ALA A 78 3.76 8.16 -1.84
CA ALA A 78 3.01 8.43 -3.06
C ALA A 78 3.75 9.37 -4.01
N ILE A 79 4.34 10.46 -3.49
CA ILE A 79 5.17 11.39 -4.26
C ILE A 79 6.38 10.65 -4.88
N SER A 80 7.03 9.78 -4.11
CA SER A 80 8.15 8.96 -4.62
C SER A 80 7.73 8.04 -5.76
N MET A 81 6.55 7.40 -5.67
CA MET A 81 6.04 6.54 -6.74
C MET A 81 5.72 7.34 -8.02
N ILE A 82 5.11 8.52 -7.89
CA ILE A 82 4.82 9.40 -9.04
C ILE A 82 6.14 9.84 -9.70
N ARG A 83 7.13 10.29 -8.91
CA ARG A 83 8.46 10.64 -9.42
C ARG A 83 9.13 9.46 -10.11
N ARG A 84 9.10 8.28 -9.51
CA ARG A 84 9.69 7.07 -10.12
C ARG A 84 9.06 6.76 -11.47
N ALA A 85 7.74 6.87 -11.59
CA ALA A 85 7.05 6.68 -12.87
C ALA A 85 7.53 7.67 -13.94
N ILE A 86 7.66 8.95 -13.59
CA ILE A 86 8.04 10.01 -14.54
C ILE A 86 9.55 9.97 -14.83
N ASP A 87 10.37 10.11 -13.80
CA ASP A 87 11.80 10.39 -13.89
C ASP A 87 12.62 9.16 -14.25
N TYR A 88 12.26 7.99 -13.70
CA TYR A 88 13.02 6.76 -13.89
C TYR A 88 12.48 5.88 -15.03
N HIS A 89 11.16 5.79 -15.14
CA HIS A 89 10.50 4.97 -16.17
C HIS A 89 10.12 5.76 -17.43
N GLY A 90 10.28 7.09 -17.45
CA GLY A 90 9.99 7.92 -18.62
C GLY A 90 8.51 7.98 -18.99
N ILE A 91 7.61 7.69 -18.04
CA ILE A 91 6.18 7.64 -18.31
C ILE A 91 5.65 9.07 -18.44
N ASN A 92 4.97 9.36 -19.54
CA ASN A 92 4.30 10.64 -19.78
C ASN A 92 3.00 10.75 -18.97
N VAL A 93 3.12 10.89 -17.65
CA VAL A 93 2.00 11.05 -16.74
C VAL A 93 1.28 12.37 -17.02
N LYS A 94 -0.03 12.32 -17.23
CA LYS A 94 -0.90 13.51 -17.38
C LYS A 94 -1.90 13.67 -16.24
N SER A 95 -2.48 12.56 -15.79
CA SER A 95 -3.49 12.52 -14.74
C SER A 95 -3.10 11.54 -13.65
N VAL A 96 -3.36 11.91 -12.40
CA VAL A 96 -3.07 11.08 -11.22
C VAL A 96 -4.33 11.02 -10.36
N PHE A 97 -4.75 9.80 -10.03
CA PHE A 97 -5.88 9.53 -9.14
C PHE A 97 -5.37 8.87 -7.86
N VAL A 98 -5.75 9.39 -6.70
CA VAL A 98 -5.25 8.91 -5.40
C VAL A 98 -6.41 8.66 -4.44
N ASP A 99 -6.42 7.47 -3.84
CA ASP A 99 -7.35 7.14 -2.76
C ASP A 99 -6.88 7.71 -1.41
N THR A 100 -7.80 8.24 -0.63
CA THR A 100 -7.50 8.77 0.71
C THR A 100 -8.57 8.41 1.75
N VAL A 101 -8.10 8.16 2.97
CA VAL A 101 -8.93 7.98 4.17
C VAL A 101 -9.16 9.29 4.95
N GLY A 102 -8.57 10.40 4.50
CA GLY A 102 -8.61 11.71 5.17
C GLY A 102 -9.22 12.82 4.30
N LYS A 103 -8.94 14.08 4.65
CA LYS A 103 -9.41 15.26 3.91
C LYS A 103 -8.72 15.34 2.54
N PRO A 104 -9.43 15.12 1.42
CA PRO A 104 -8.79 15.05 0.11
C PRO A 104 -8.18 16.37 -0.34
N GLU A 105 -8.76 17.51 0.04
CA GLU A 105 -8.37 18.84 -0.44
C GLU A 105 -6.93 19.17 -0.06
N LYS A 106 -6.58 18.97 1.22
CA LYS A 106 -5.21 19.25 1.71
C LYS A 106 -4.18 18.35 1.06
N TYR A 107 -4.55 17.10 0.77
CA TYR A 107 -3.63 16.16 0.15
C TYR A 107 -3.45 16.47 -1.33
N GLN A 108 -4.54 16.81 -2.03
CA GLN A 108 -4.50 17.27 -3.42
C GLN A 108 -3.64 18.53 -3.56
N ASP A 109 -3.85 19.53 -2.71
CA ASP A 109 -3.03 20.75 -2.68
C ASP A 109 -1.55 20.44 -2.46
N LYS A 110 -1.24 19.50 -1.56
CA LYS A 110 0.15 19.06 -1.34
C LYS A 110 0.72 18.47 -2.62
N LEU A 111 0.02 17.54 -3.27
CA LEU A 111 0.49 16.88 -4.50
C LEU A 111 0.64 17.87 -5.66
N LEU A 112 -0.30 18.80 -5.84
CA LEU A 112 -0.24 19.83 -6.89
C LEU A 112 0.95 20.77 -6.73
N ARG A 113 1.41 21.04 -5.49
CA ARG A 113 2.66 21.80 -5.26
C ARG A 113 3.90 21.05 -5.74
N TYR A 114 3.91 19.72 -5.67
CA TYR A 114 5.02 18.90 -6.15
C TYR A 114 4.95 18.65 -7.66
N PHE A 115 3.75 18.60 -8.24
CA PHE A 115 3.52 18.28 -9.65
C PHE A 115 2.49 19.23 -10.27
N PRO A 116 2.81 20.53 -10.42
CA PRO A 116 1.86 21.55 -10.88
C PRO A 116 1.36 21.34 -12.31
N GLN A 117 2.10 20.58 -13.12
CA GLN A 117 1.77 20.26 -14.51
C GLN A 117 0.81 19.07 -14.66
N LEU A 118 0.52 18.33 -13.58
CA LEU A 118 -0.32 17.14 -13.60
C LEU A 118 -1.76 17.47 -13.19
N SER A 119 -2.73 16.79 -13.81
CA SER A 119 -4.11 16.79 -13.35
C SER A 119 -4.27 15.79 -12.21
N ILE A 120 -4.25 16.28 -10.97
CA ILE A 120 -4.32 15.42 -9.78
C ILE A 120 -5.72 15.48 -9.17
N LYS A 121 -6.30 14.30 -8.93
CA LYS A 121 -7.55 14.16 -8.21
C LYS A 121 -7.38 13.22 -7.03
N VAL A 122 -7.68 13.72 -5.84
CA VAL A 122 -7.69 12.94 -4.61
C VAL A 122 -9.13 12.83 -4.14
N GLU A 123 -9.58 11.61 -3.87
CA GLU A 123 -10.92 11.36 -3.33
C GLU A 123 -10.92 10.11 -2.46
N SER A 124 -11.94 9.99 -1.62
CA SER A 124 -12.15 8.77 -0.84
C SER A 124 -12.90 7.74 -1.67
N LYS A 125 -12.49 6.46 -1.53
CA LYS A 125 -13.03 5.35 -2.32
C LYS A 125 -12.74 5.52 -3.82
N ALA A 126 -11.58 6.09 -4.12
CA ALA A 126 -11.15 6.31 -5.50
C ALA A 126 -10.97 4.97 -6.25
N ASP A 127 -10.77 3.87 -5.54
CA ASP A 127 -10.71 2.50 -6.06
C ASP A 127 -12.05 2.01 -6.64
N ALA A 128 -13.17 2.52 -6.14
CA ALA A 128 -14.50 2.25 -6.71
C ALA A 128 -14.78 3.13 -7.94
N THR A 129 -14.29 4.37 -7.95
CA THR A 129 -14.51 5.32 -9.05
C THR A 129 -13.62 5.04 -10.26
N TYR A 130 -12.31 4.89 -10.03
CA TYR A 130 -11.30 4.82 -11.09
C TYR A 130 -10.71 3.40 -11.19
N PRO A 131 -10.90 2.70 -12.32
CA PRO A 131 -10.35 1.36 -12.54
C PRO A 131 -8.86 1.22 -12.25
N ILE A 132 -8.05 2.23 -12.59
CA ILE A 132 -6.60 2.18 -12.36
C ILE A 132 -6.23 2.22 -10.87
N VAL A 133 -7.03 2.91 -10.05
CA VAL A 133 -6.87 2.92 -8.59
C VAL A 133 -7.32 1.58 -8.00
N GLY A 134 -8.37 0.97 -8.57
CA GLY A 134 -8.76 -0.40 -8.26
C GLY A 134 -7.63 -1.41 -8.51
N ALA A 135 -6.97 -1.33 -9.67
CA ALA A 135 -5.80 -2.15 -9.99
C ALA A 135 -4.66 -1.95 -8.97
N ALA A 136 -4.32 -0.70 -8.64
CA ALA A 136 -3.32 -0.39 -7.61
C ALA A 136 -3.70 -0.96 -6.23
N SER A 137 -4.97 -0.87 -5.83
CA SER A 137 -5.50 -1.43 -4.57
C SER A 137 -5.32 -2.95 -4.50
N ILE A 138 -5.57 -3.66 -5.61
CA ILE A 138 -5.35 -5.11 -5.71
C ILE A 138 -3.87 -5.45 -5.55
N ILE A 139 -3.00 -4.77 -6.28
CA ILE A 139 -1.54 -4.99 -6.20
C ILE A 139 -1.05 -4.79 -4.77
N ALA A 140 -1.48 -3.72 -4.09
CA ALA A 140 -1.10 -3.46 -2.71
C ALA A 140 -1.60 -4.54 -1.74
N LYS A 141 -2.86 -4.99 -1.87
CA LYS A 141 -3.46 -6.03 -1.03
C LYS A 141 -2.78 -7.38 -1.24
N VAL A 142 -2.64 -7.86 -2.48
CA VAL A 142 -1.98 -9.14 -2.77
C VAL A 142 -0.53 -9.14 -2.30
N THR A 143 0.19 -8.04 -2.51
CA THR A 143 1.57 -7.91 -2.04
C THR A 143 1.63 -7.95 -0.51
N ARG A 144 0.73 -7.25 0.18
CA ARG A 144 0.64 -7.29 1.64
C ARG A 144 0.35 -8.69 2.14
N ASP A 145 -0.67 -9.35 1.59
CA ASP A 145 -1.14 -10.67 2.03
C ASP A 145 -0.01 -11.70 1.87
N LYS A 146 0.71 -11.67 0.74
CA LYS A 146 1.91 -12.49 0.50
C LYS A 146 3.05 -12.22 1.48
N LEU A 147 3.31 -10.96 1.83
CA LEU A 147 4.37 -10.59 2.78
C LEU A 147 4.03 -11.02 4.21
N VAL A 148 2.75 -10.92 4.60
CA VAL A 148 2.29 -11.37 5.92
C VAL A 148 2.30 -12.89 5.99
N HIS A 149 1.85 -13.59 4.95
CA HIS A 149 1.86 -15.05 4.90
C HIS A 149 3.28 -15.62 4.97
N ASN A 150 4.22 -15.02 4.25
CA ASN A 150 5.63 -15.43 4.23
C ASN A 150 6.50 -14.65 5.22
N TRP A 151 5.90 -14.07 6.27
CA TRP A 151 6.64 -13.23 7.21
C TRP A 151 7.63 -14.08 8.00
N ASP A 152 8.92 -13.72 7.89
CA ASP A 152 9.98 -14.35 8.67
C ASP A 152 10.39 -13.42 9.81
N HIS A 153 10.27 -13.92 11.04
CA HIS A 153 10.70 -13.18 12.22
C HIS A 153 12.22 -13.19 12.30
N VAL A 154 12.82 -12.02 12.42
CA VAL A 154 14.28 -11.87 12.58
C VAL A 154 14.73 -12.39 13.95
N GLU A 155 13.83 -12.34 14.93
CA GLU A 155 14.04 -12.82 16.28
C GLU A 155 14.13 -14.35 16.32
N PRO A 156 15.29 -14.96 16.67
CA PRO A 156 15.47 -16.41 16.65
C PRO A 156 14.56 -17.18 17.61
N SER A 157 14.05 -16.50 18.63
CA SER A 157 13.16 -17.05 19.66
C SER A 157 11.70 -17.18 19.21
N VAL A 158 11.32 -16.55 18.10
CA VAL A 158 9.95 -16.62 17.59
C VAL A 158 9.80 -17.87 16.73
N ASN A 159 9.10 -18.87 17.27
CA ASN A 159 8.75 -20.05 16.49
C ASN A 159 7.71 -19.69 15.41
N LYS A 160 8.01 -20.01 14.16
CA LYS A 160 7.14 -19.78 12.98
C LYS A 160 5.77 -20.44 13.09
N SER A 161 5.61 -21.46 13.95
CA SER A 161 4.33 -22.14 14.16
C SER A 161 3.36 -21.40 15.08
N ILE A 162 3.76 -20.26 15.67
CA ILE A 162 2.90 -19.51 16.60
C ILE A 162 1.98 -18.59 15.80
N GLU A 163 0.66 -18.75 15.98
CA GLU A 163 -0.32 -17.85 15.40
C GLU A 163 -0.19 -16.44 16.00
N VAL A 164 0.23 -15.47 15.18
CA VAL A 164 0.25 -14.04 15.53
C VAL A 164 -1.16 -13.44 15.56
N GLY A 165 -2.11 -14.04 14.84
CA GLY A 165 -3.43 -13.44 14.59
C GLY A 165 -3.41 -12.49 13.39
N SER A 166 -4.36 -11.57 13.35
CA SER A 166 -4.54 -10.62 12.23
C SER A 166 -3.50 -9.49 12.17
N GLY A 167 -2.77 -9.25 13.25
CA GLY A 167 -1.85 -8.12 13.41
C GLY A 167 -2.55 -6.80 13.76
N TYR A 168 -3.88 -6.77 13.90
CA TYR A 168 -4.59 -5.54 14.28
C TYR A 168 -4.67 -5.35 15.81
N PRO A 169 -4.63 -4.09 16.30
CA PRO A 169 -4.78 -3.77 17.72
C PRO A 169 -6.04 -4.31 18.38
N GLY A 170 -7.12 -4.51 17.61
CA GLY A 170 -8.39 -5.00 18.12
C GLY A 170 -8.44 -6.51 18.36
N ASP A 171 -7.55 -7.28 17.73
CA ASP A 171 -7.61 -8.74 17.73
C ASP A 171 -7.03 -9.35 19.03
N PRO A 172 -7.82 -10.14 19.77
CA PRO A 172 -7.36 -10.81 20.98
C PRO A 172 -6.15 -11.72 20.78
N LYS A 173 -6.04 -12.42 19.63
CA LYS A 173 -4.88 -13.29 19.34
C LYS A 173 -3.61 -12.47 19.22
N THR A 174 -3.67 -11.37 18.47
CA THR A 174 -2.57 -10.40 18.32
C THR A 174 -2.13 -9.83 19.67
N LYS A 175 -3.07 -9.43 20.54
CA LYS A 175 -2.73 -8.92 21.88
C LYS A 175 -2.03 -9.97 22.74
N ASN A 176 -2.50 -11.21 22.70
CA ASN A 176 -1.90 -12.28 23.48
C ASN A 176 -0.50 -12.63 22.97
N TRP A 177 -0.31 -12.69 21.66
CA TRP A 177 1.00 -12.89 21.05
C TRP A 177 2.01 -11.84 21.52
N ILE A 178 1.63 -10.56 21.49
CA ILE A 178 2.49 -9.45 21.93
C ILE A 178 2.89 -9.58 23.40
N ARG A 179 1.96 -9.95 24.28
CA ARG A 179 2.25 -10.13 25.70
C ARG A 179 3.23 -11.29 25.95
N GLN A 180 3.14 -12.36 25.16
CA GLN A 180 4.00 -13.53 25.29
C GLN A 180 5.40 -13.32 24.71
N HIS A 181 5.56 -12.37 23.78
CA HIS A 181 6.82 -12.10 23.07
C HIS A 181 7.41 -10.72 23.42
N LEU A 182 7.07 -10.21 24.62
CA LEU A 182 7.67 -8.99 25.16
C LEU A 182 8.95 -9.36 25.91
N ASP A 183 10.10 -9.00 25.35
CA ASP A 183 11.38 -9.08 26.03
C ASP A 183 11.53 -7.94 27.05
N HIS A 184 12.10 -8.24 28.21
CA HIS A 184 12.24 -7.27 29.30
C HIS A 184 13.22 -6.13 29.00
N ILE A 185 14.19 -6.36 28.12
CA ILE A 185 15.23 -5.38 27.75
C ILE A 185 14.90 -4.76 26.38
N PHE A 186 14.51 -5.59 25.41
CA PHE A 186 14.31 -5.18 24.02
C PHE A 186 12.86 -4.86 23.66
N GLY A 187 11.89 -5.14 24.54
CA GLY A 187 10.47 -4.98 24.26
C GLY A 187 9.97 -6.04 23.27
N VAL A 188 9.00 -5.71 22.43
CA VAL A 188 8.59 -6.59 21.33
C VAL A 188 9.61 -6.44 20.18
N GLY A 189 9.97 -7.52 19.51
CA GLY A 189 10.94 -7.52 18.42
C GLY A 189 10.79 -6.37 17.40
N LEU A 190 11.89 -6.02 16.73
CA LEU A 190 12.04 -4.88 15.80
C LEU A 190 10.98 -4.85 14.68
N ASN A 191 10.33 -5.98 14.45
CA ASN A 191 9.35 -6.22 13.41
C ASN A 191 7.88 -6.10 13.83
N SER A 192 7.58 -5.90 15.12
CA SER A 192 6.22 -5.96 15.65
C SER A 192 5.60 -4.61 15.98
N PHE A 193 6.34 -3.51 15.84
CA PHE A 193 5.80 -2.20 16.23
C PHE A 193 5.31 -1.38 15.04
N SER A 194 4.03 -1.00 15.13
CA SER A 194 3.47 0.33 14.90
C SER A 194 2.11 0.33 15.59
N TYR A 195 1.99 1.02 16.73
CA TYR A 195 0.71 1.43 17.30
C TYR A 195 0.57 2.94 17.17
#